data_AF-A0A7V8Y5A4-F1
#
_entry.id   AF-A0A7V8Y5A4-F1
#
_cell.length_a   1.000
_cell.length_b   1.000
_cell.length_c   1.000
_cell.angle_alpha   90.00
_cell.angle_beta   90.00
_cell.angle_gamma   90.00
#
_symmetry.space_group_name_H-M   'P 1'
#
loop_
_entity.id
_entity.type
_entity.pdbx_description
1 polymer ?
#
loop_
_entity_poly.entity_id
_entity_poly.type
_entity_poly.pdbx_seq_one_letter_code
_entity_poly.pdbx_strand_id
1 'polypeptide(L)'
;MSAKHPIIAVTGSSGAGTTSVMRTFDQIFRREGLNAAFVEGDSFHRYDRAEMKERMTEALTSDDHTFSHFGPEANLFEELEELFRQYAEDGRGQVRRYLHDDEEAAPYEQAPGTFTPWADLPDDTDMLFYEGLHGAVATDKVDAAQHVDLMIGVVPVINLEWTQKLHRDKAMRGYSTEAVTETILRRMPDYVNYVVPQFSRTHVNFQRVPMVDTSNPFIARTIATLDESMMVIRFANPHGIDFPYLLSMLHDSFMSRANTIVCPGGKMDLAMQLIFTPMILRLIDRRKQAVAG
;
A
#
# COMPACT_ATOMS: atom_id res chain seq x y z
N MET A 1 4.86 18.45 4.86
CA MET A 1 5.42 18.30 3.50
C MET A 1 6.80 18.94 3.43
N SER A 2 7.83 18.10 3.29
CA SER A 2 9.22 18.54 3.27
C SER A 2 9.62 18.94 1.87
N ALA A 3 10.16 20.15 1.73
CA ALA A 3 10.70 20.57 0.44
C ALA A 3 12.02 19.83 0.11
N LYS A 4 12.80 19.40 1.12
CA LYS A 4 14.14 18.81 0.93
C LYS A 4 14.16 17.28 0.90
N HIS A 5 13.24 16.65 1.62
CA HIS A 5 13.18 15.19 1.78
C HIS A 5 11.77 14.69 1.48
N PRO A 6 11.38 14.63 0.20
CA PRO A 6 10.02 14.28 -0.18
C PRO A 6 9.70 12.82 0.18
N ILE A 7 8.46 12.59 0.59
CA ILE A 7 7.94 11.26 0.94
C ILE A 7 6.80 10.89 -0.02
N ILE A 8 6.91 9.70 -0.60
CA ILE A 8 5.85 9.06 -1.39
C ILE A 8 5.34 7.88 -0.57
N ALA A 9 4.03 7.82 -0.33
CA ALA A 9 3.41 6.70 0.37
C ALA A 9 2.30 6.07 -0.47
N VAL A 10 2.44 4.79 -0.75
CA VAL A 10 1.41 3.94 -1.32
C VAL A 10 0.69 3.23 -0.17
N THR A 11 -0.61 3.50 -0.04
CA THR A 11 -1.49 2.78 0.88
C THR A 11 -2.45 1.88 0.11
N GLY A 12 -2.60 0.63 0.55
CA GLY A 12 -3.42 -0.31 -0.20
C GLY A 12 -3.52 -1.67 0.44
N SER A 13 -4.63 -2.36 0.18
CA SER A 13 -4.81 -3.73 0.66
C SER A 13 -4.06 -4.73 -0.20
N SER A 14 -3.46 -5.71 0.49
CA SER A 14 -2.70 -6.78 -0.12
C SER A 14 -3.55 -7.54 -1.15
N GLY A 15 -3.18 -7.44 -2.43
CA GLY A 15 -3.90 -8.05 -3.55
C GLY A 15 -4.38 -7.08 -4.63
N ALA A 16 -4.30 -5.76 -4.40
CA ALA A 16 -4.48 -4.77 -5.47
C ALA A 16 -3.45 -4.91 -6.62
N GLY A 17 -2.36 -5.64 -6.37
CA GLY A 17 -1.18 -5.75 -7.23
C GLY A 17 0.05 -5.08 -6.61
N THR A 18 0.19 -5.07 -5.27
CA THR A 18 1.26 -4.36 -4.53
C THR A 18 2.67 -4.71 -5.01
N THR A 19 2.99 -5.99 -5.24
CA THR A 19 4.28 -6.39 -5.86
C THR A 19 4.50 -5.75 -7.25
N SER A 20 3.43 -5.42 -7.97
CA SER A 20 3.51 -4.67 -9.23
C SER A 20 3.76 -3.18 -9.02
N VAL A 21 3.33 -2.59 -7.89
CA VAL A 21 3.48 -1.15 -7.62
C VAL A 21 4.92 -0.83 -7.26
N MET A 22 5.53 -1.50 -6.28
CA MET A 22 6.93 -1.27 -5.93
C MET A 22 7.84 -1.45 -7.15
N ARG A 23 7.61 -2.49 -7.96
CA ARG A 23 8.35 -2.72 -9.21
C ARG A 23 8.18 -1.57 -10.21
N THR A 24 6.99 -0.97 -10.30
CA THR A 24 6.76 0.16 -11.20
C THR A 24 7.52 1.40 -10.72
N PHE A 25 7.50 1.69 -9.41
CA PHE A 25 8.24 2.82 -8.84
C PHE A 25 9.76 2.61 -8.95
N ASP A 26 10.26 1.41 -8.70
CA ASP A 26 11.66 1.05 -8.92
C ASP A 26 12.09 1.31 -10.38
N GLN A 27 11.26 0.93 -11.36
CA GLN A 27 11.54 1.24 -12.76
C GLN A 27 11.57 2.75 -13.05
N ILE A 28 10.66 3.53 -12.45
CA ILE A 28 10.64 4.99 -12.60
C ILE A 28 11.92 5.58 -11.99
N PHE A 29 12.24 5.23 -10.73
CA PHE A 29 13.42 5.74 -10.04
C PHE A 29 14.71 5.38 -10.78
N ARG A 30 14.84 4.13 -11.26
CA ARG A 30 15.96 3.71 -12.07
C ARG A 30 16.08 4.51 -13.38
N ARG A 31 14.96 4.76 -14.08
CA ARG A 31 14.95 5.52 -15.34
C ARG A 31 15.32 6.99 -15.13
N GLU A 32 14.82 7.59 -14.06
CA GLU A 32 15.06 9.00 -13.75
C GLU A 32 16.35 9.23 -12.93
N GLY A 33 17.09 8.16 -12.59
CA GLY A 33 18.35 8.23 -11.85
C GLY A 33 18.19 8.68 -10.39
N LEU A 34 17.11 8.28 -9.73
CA LEU A 34 16.75 8.68 -8.37
C LEU A 34 17.11 7.59 -7.36
N ASN A 35 17.73 7.98 -6.25
CA ASN A 35 18.05 7.09 -5.14
C ASN A 35 16.95 7.14 -4.07
N ALA A 36 16.08 6.14 -3.99
CA ALA A 36 14.98 6.11 -3.03
C ALA A 36 15.26 5.16 -1.85
N ALA A 37 14.93 5.60 -0.63
CA ALA A 37 14.81 4.71 0.53
C ALA A 37 13.48 3.95 0.44
N PHE A 38 13.53 2.63 0.23
CA PHE A 38 12.34 1.79 0.21
C PHE A 38 11.99 1.30 1.63
N VAL A 39 10.71 1.44 1.98
CA VAL A 39 10.15 0.99 3.26
C VAL A 39 8.88 0.20 3.00
N GLU A 40 8.86 -1.04 3.50
CA GLU A 40 7.69 -1.91 3.45
C GLU A 40 6.85 -1.72 4.72
N GLY A 41 5.53 -1.70 4.58
CA GLY A 41 4.62 -1.47 5.70
C GLY A 41 4.69 -2.56 6.77
N ASP A 42 4.99 -3.79 6.36
CA ASP A 42 5.09 -4.95 7.24
C ASP A 42 6.23 -4.80 8.26
N SER A 43 7.22 -3.95 7.98
CA SER A 43 8.26 -3.52 8.93
C SER A 43 7.70 -2.93 10.23
N PHE A 44 6.48 -2.38 10.17
CA PHE A 44 5.80 -1.71 11.28
C PHE A 44 4.67 -2.55 11.88
N HIS A 45 4.55 -3.84 11.55
CA HIS A 45 3.74 -4.76 12.34
C HIS A 45 4.27 -4.83 13.78
N ARG A 46 3.40 -4.87 14.79
CA ARG A 46 3.81 -4.96 16.20
C ARG A 46 4.35 -6.34 16.56
N TYR A 47 3.78 -7.37 15.96
CA TYR A 47 4.00 -8.76 16.31
C TYR A 47 4.56 -9.56 15.15
N ASP A 48 5.45 -10.49 15.45
CA ASP A 48 5.93 -11.46 14.47
C ASP A 48 4.84 -12.50 14.17
N ARG A 49 5.11 -13.46 13.26
CA ARG A 49 4.12 -14.46 12.85
C ARG A 49 3.63 -15.33 14.02
N ALA A 50 4.49 -15.68 14.97
CA ALA A 50 4.16 -16.54 16.09
C ALA A 50 3.40 -15.76 17.15
N GLU A 51 3.90 -14.58 17.52
CA GLU A 51 3.26 -13.66 18.45
C GLU A 51 1.87 -13.25 17.96
N MET A 52 1.72 -12.91 16.67
CA MET A 52 0.44 -12.52 16.11
C MET A 52 -0.59 -13.65 16.22
N LYS A 53 -0.17 -14.90 16.04
CA LYS A 53 -1.04 -16.06 16.21
C LYS A 53 -1.47 -16.25 17.67
N GLU A 54 -0.56 -16.02 18.61
CA GLU A 54 -0.85 -16.04 20.05
C GLU A 54 -1.86 -14.95 20.42
N ARG A 55 -1.59 -13.69 20.04
CA ARG A 55 -2.50 -12.56 20.28
C ARG A 55 -3.87 -12.75 19.67
N MET A 56 -3.95 -13.30 18.46
CA MET A 56 -5.23 -13.66 17.86
C MET A 56 -5.98 -14.73 18.64
N THR A 57 -5.28 -15.68 19.24
CA THR A 57 -5.89 -16.73 20.08
C THR A 57 -6.37 -16.14 21.40
N GLU A 58 -5.57 -15.30 22.05
CA GLU A 58 -5.95 -14.58 23.27
C GLU A 58 -7.19 -13.73 23.06
N ALA A 59 -7.23 -12.90 22.00
CA ALA A 59 -8.37 -12.06 21.66
C ALA A 59 -9.67 -12.88 21.53
N LEU A 60 -9.61 -14.01 20.81
CA LEU A 60 -10.75 -14.92 20.67
C LEU A 60 -11.20 -15.52 22.01
N THR A 61 -10.26 -15.88 22.89
CA THR A 61 -10.62 -16.39 24.22
C THR A 61 -11.23 -15.32 25.14
N SER A 62 -10.95 -14.04 24.89
CA SER A 62 -11.54 -12.91 25.61
C SER A 62 -12.80 -12.33 24.94
N ASP A 63 -13.36 -13.01 23.94
CA ASP A 63 -14.52 -12.54 23.13
C ASP A 63 -14.27 -11.21 22.38
N ASP A 64 -13.00 -10.90 22.10
CA ASP A 64 -12.61 -9.81 21.19
C ASP A 64 -12.52 -10.35 19.76
N HIS A 65 -13.52 -9.97 18.97
CA HIS A 65 -13.63 -10.30 17.54
C HIS A 65 -13.28 -9.13 16.64
N THR A 66 -12.40 -8.23 17.07
CA THR A 66 -11.97 -7.07 16.27
C THR A 66 -10.47 -7.07 15.97
N PHE A 67 -9.65 -7.71 16.83
CA PHE A 67 -8.20 -7.73 16.65
C PHE A 67 -7.76 -8.25 15.27
N SER A 68 -7.04 -7.41 14.52
CA SER A 68 -6.57 -7.74 13.18
C SER A 68 -5.30 -6.97 12.78
N HIS A 69 -4.71 -7.35 11.63
CA HIS A 69 -3.54 -6.65 11.07
C HIS A 69 -3.87 -5.23 10.56
N PHE A 70 -5.14 -4.85 10.53
CA PHE A 70 -5.55 -3.53 10.05
C PHE A 70 -5.59 -2.49 11.18
N GLY A 71 -5.76 -2.93 12.42
CA GLY A 71 -5.92 -2.06 13.59
C GLY A 71 -4.61 -1.61 14.23
N PRO A 72 -4.69 -0.62 15.14
CA PRO A 72 -3.53 -0.06 15.84
C PRO A 72 -2.91 -1.03 16.84
N GLU A 73 -3.63 -2.04 17.36
CA GLU A 73 -3.01 -2.98 18.29
C GLU A 73 -1.96 -3.85 17.61
N ALA A 74 -2.15 -4.19 16.33
CA ALA A 74 -1.22 -5.02 15.57
C ALA A 74 -0.14 -4.22 14.82
N ASN A 75 -0.10 -2.90 14.95
CA ASN A 75 0.78 -2.02 14.19
C ASN A 75 1.46 -0.96 15.07
N LEU A 76 2.61 -0.49 14.59
CA LEU A 76 3.46 0.54 15.19
C LEU A 76 3.22 1.88 14.48
N PHE A 77 2.01 2.45 14.63
CA PHE A 77 1.61 3.68 13.93
C PHE A 77 2.42 4.91 14.38
N GLU A 78 2.75 5.01 15.67
CA GLU A 78 3.54 6.12 16.21
C GLU A 78 4.97 6.07 15.65
N GLU A 79 5.55 4.87 15.55
CA GLU A 79 6.87 4.66 14.97
C GLU A 79 6.89 4.91 13.46
N LEU A 80 5.80 4.60 12.75
CA LEU A 80 5.66 4.93 11.33
C LEU A 80 5.58 6.45 11.09
N GLU A 81 4.80 7.17 11.91
CA GLU A 81 4.75 8.63 11.85
C GLU A 81 6.11 9.24 12.20
N GLU A 82 6.79 8.70 13.21
CA GLU A 82 8.12 9.15 13.61
C GLU A 82 9.14 8.94 12.48
N LEU A 83 9.11 7.80 11.78
CA LEU A 83 9.91 7.59 10.58
C LEU A 83 9.66 8.68 9.53
N PHE A 84 8.40 8.96 9.20
CA PHE A 84 8.06 9.98 8.20
C PHE A 84 8.46 11.38 8.66
N ARG A 85 8.28 11.69 9.94
CA ARG A 85 8.67 12.98 10.52
C ARG A 85 10.18 13.17 10.46
N GLN A 86 10.96 12.20 10.93
CA GLN A 86 12.42 12.25 10.91
C GLN A 86 12.95 12.38 9.47
N TYR A 87 12.43 11.56 8.55
CA TYR A 87 12.86 11.61 7.16
C TYR A 87 12.55 12.97 6.54
N ALA A 88 11.37 13.51 6.78
CA ALA A 88 10.99 14.84 6.30
C ALA A 88 11.91 15.96 6.83
N GLU A 89 12.41 15.84 8.06
CA GLU A 89 13.25 16.85 8.72
C GLU A 89 14.70 16.82 8.23
N ASP A 90 15.32 15.64 8.19
CA ASP A 90 16.76 15.53 7.92
C ASP A 90 17.18 14.34 7.04
N GLY A 91 16.22 13.62 6.45
CA GLY A 91 16.47 12.51 5.53
C GLY A 91 16.90 11.21 6.22
N ARG A 92 16.80 11.12 7.55
CA ARG A 92 17.17 9.93 8.32
C ARG A 92 15.93 9.22 8.86
N GLY A 93 16.15 8.01 9.38
CA GLY A 93 15.11 7.21 10.03
C GLY A 93 15.59 5.79 10.25
N GLN A 94 14.77 5.00 10.95
CA GLN A 94 15.07 3.59 11.20
C GLN A 94 13.99 2.70 10.60
N VAL A 95 14.42 1.56 10.08
CA VAL A 95 13.56 0.54 9.50
C VAL A 95 14.06 -0.84 9.90
N ARG A 96 13.14 -1.80 10.02
CA ARG A 96 13.45 -3.23 10.11
C ARG A 96 12.80 -3.94 8.94
N ARG A 97 13.13 -5.19 8.67
CA ARG A 97 12.49 -5.99 7.62
C ARG A 97 11.67 -7.11 8.24
N TYR A 98 10.48 -7.34 7.71
CA TYR A 98 9.70 -8.54 8.01
C TYR A 98 10.06 -9.59 6.96
N LEU A 99 10.54 -10.75 7.40
CA LEU A 99 11.04 -11.78 6.49
C LEU A 99 9.88 -12.69 6.08
N HIS A 100 9.47 -12.67 4.82
CA HIS A 100 8.27 -13.38 4.38
C HIS A 100 8.47 -14.88 4.20
N ASP A 101 9.61 -15.27 3.63
CA ASP A 101 9.94 -16.64 3.24
C ASP A 101 11.40 -17.00 3.56
N ASP A 102 11.77 -18.24 3.25
CA ASP A 102 13.10 -18.78 3.54
C ASP A 102 14.20 -18.10 2.70
N GLU A 103 13.89 -17.56 1.52
CA GLU A 103 14.86 -16.88 0.66
C GLU A 103 15.22 -15.52 1.23
N GLU A 104 14.23 -14.75 1.67
CA GLU A 104 14.45 -13.49 2.37
C GLU A 104 15.13 -13.68 3.73
N ALA A 105 14.83 -14.78 4.43
CA ALA A 105 15.35 -15.03 5.77
C ALA A 105 16.77 -15.62 5.80
N ALA A 106 17.18 -16.35 4.76
CA ALA A 106 18.47 -17.03 4.70
C ALA A 106 19.69 -16.09 4.92
N PRO A 107 19.77 -14.88 4.32
CA PRO A 107 20.89 -13.95 4.55
C PRO A 107 21.03 -13.47 6.01
N TYR A 108 19.96 -13.57 6.79
CA TYR A 108 19.92 -13.12 8.19
C TYR A 108 20.07 -14.28 9.19
N GLU A 109 20.13 -15.53 8.72
CA GLU A 109 20.12 -16.73 9.56
C GLU A 109 18.91 -16.77 10.52
N GLN A 110 17.77 -16.27 10.05
CA GLN A 110 16.51 -16.22 10.80
C GLN A 110 15.44 -17.13 10.18
N ALA A 111 14.33 -17.31 10.89
CA ALA A 111 13.18 -18.04 10.38
C ALA A 111 12.20 -17.10 9.65
N PRO A 112 11.45 -17.58 8.64
CA PRO A 112 10.42 -16.77 8.02
C PRO A 112 9.32 -16.39 9.01
N GLY A 113 8.88 -15.14 8.92
CA GLY A 113 7.88 -14.54 9.78
C GLY A 113 8.45 -13.81 11.00
N THR A 114 9.77 -13.59 11.06
CA THR A 114 10.43 -12.77 12.09
C THR A 114 10.84 -11.39 11.55
N PHE A 115 11.27 -10.52 12.45
CA PHE A 115 11.84 -9.23 12.10
C PHE A 115 13.36 -9.22 12.21
N THR A 116 14.01 -8.52 11.28
CA THR A 116 15.40 -8.09 11.50
C THR A 116 15.46 -7.05 12.63
N PRO A 117 16.65 -6.80 13.20
CA PRO A 117 16.87 -5.61 14.03
C PRO A 117 16.56 -4.32 13.26
N TRP A 118 16.22 -3.26 14.00
CA TRP A 118 16.15 -1.91 13.46
C TRP A 118 17.53 -1.48 12.96
N ALA A 119 17.55 -0.88 11.77
CA ALA A 119 18.74 -0.33 11.14
C ALA A 119 18.43 1.05 10.57
N ASP A 120 19.45 1.88 10.45
CA ASP A 120 19.30 3.19 9.83
C ASP A 120 18.97 3.04 8.33
N LEU A 121 18.17 3.97 7.82
CA LEU A 121 17.91 4.09 6.38
C LEU A 121 19.22 4.36 5.62
N PRO A 122 19.28 4.02 4.32
CA PRO A 122 20.42 4.38 3.48
C PRO A 122 20.67 5.90 3.48
N ASP A 123 21.94 6.28 3.57
CA ASP A 123 22.37 7.66 3.39
C ASP A 123 22.17 8.14 1.93
N ASP A 124 22.28 9.46 1.73
CA ASP A 124 22.26 10.12 0.41
C ASP A 124 21.04 9.79 -0.47
N THR A 125 19.87 9.66 0.15
CA THR A 125 18.61 9.41 -0.55
C THR A 125 17.96 10.71 -1.07
N ASP A 126 17.33 10.61 -2.23
CA ASP A 126 16.57 11.69 -2.85
C ASP A 126 15.14 11.78 -2.30
N MET A 127 14.58 10.65 -1.85
CA MET A 127 13.23 10.52 -1.31
C MET A 127 13.04 9.22 -0.52
N LEU A 128 11.98 9.17 0.28
CA LEU A 128 11.47 7.95 0.90
C LEU A 128 10.26 7.46 0.12
N PHE A 129 10.25 6.16 -0.18
CA PHE A 129 9.13 5.46 -0.78
C PHE A 129 8.61 4.40 0.19
N TYR A 130 7.38 4.59 0.66
CA TYR A 130 6.66 3.65 1.51
C TYR A 130 5.61 2.88 0.69
N GLU A 131 5.52 1.57 0.88
CA GLU A 131 4.37 0.76 0.42
C GLU A 131 3.83 -0.09 1.58
N GLY A 132 2.53 0.03 1.87
CA GLY A 132 1.91 -0.79 2.90
C GLY A 132 0.42 -0.53 3.09
N LEU A 133 -0.14 -1.03 4.18
CA LEU A 133 -1.56 -0.84 4.53
C LEU A 133 -1.87 0.53 5.15
N HIS A 134 -0.86 1.25 5.65
CA HIS A 134 -1.05 2.38 6.56
C HIS A 134 -0.31 3.65 6.17
N GLY A 135 0.06 3.78 4.89
CA GLY A 135 0.86 4.91 4.37
C GLY A 135 0.17 6.27 4.45
N ALA A 136 -1.14 6.31 4.70
CA ALA A 136 -1.90 7.53 4.94
C ALA A 136 -2.78 7.42 6.20
N VAL A 137 -2.35 6.63 7.18
CA VAL A 137 -3.09 6.44 8.43
C VAL A 137 -3.17 7.74 9.22
N ALA A 138 -4.34 7.97 9.80
CA ALA A 138 -4.52 9.01 10.80
C ALA A 138 -5.57 8.57 11.82
N THR A 139 -5.30 8.88 13.08
CA THR A 139 -6.10 8.60 14.25
C THR A 139 -6.09 9.83 15.15
N ASP A 140 -6.71 9.76 16.32
CA ASP A 140 -6.65 10.85 17.30
C ASP A 140 -5.24 11.08 17.87
N LYS A 141 -4.34 10.11 17.74
CA LYS A 141 -2.97 10.16 18.29
C LYS A 141 -1.88 10.38 17.25
N VAL A 142 -2.13 9.93 16.02
CA VAL A 142 -1.13 9.83 14.96
C VAL A 142 -1.70 10.42 13.68
N ASP A 143 -0.94 11.24 12.97
CA ASP A 143 -1.25 11.64 11.59
C ASP A 143 -0.01 11.49 10.70
N ALA A 144 0.30 10.25 10.30
CA ALA A 144 1.41 9.97 9.40
C ALA A 144 1.25 10.67 8.04
N ALA A 145 0.01 10.81 7.57
CA ALA A 145 -0.32 11.42 6.28
C ALA A 145 0.12 12.89 6.17
N GLN A 146 0.26 13.63 7.27
CA GLN A 146 0.69 15.05 7.25
C GLN A 146 2.13 15.25 6.72
N HIS A 147 2.95 14.20 6.82
CA HIS A 147 4.35 14.23 6.40
C HIS A 147 4.54 13.86 4.93
N VAL A 148 3.55 13.22 4.29
CA VAL A 148 3.65 12.66 2.94
C VAL A 148 3.36 13.69 1.86
N ASP A 149 4.25 13.80 0.87
CA ASP A 149 4.12 14.73 -0.26
C ASP A 149 3.32 14.14 -1.43
N LEU A 150 3.35 12.81 -1.61
CA LEU A 150 2.52 12.10 -2.59
C LEU A 150 1.91 10.83 -1.99
N MET A 151 0.65 10.92 -1.55
CA MET A 151 -0.16 9.78 -1.12
C MET A 151 -0.91 9.13 -2.28
N ILE A 152 -0.78 7.82 -2.43
CA ILE A 152 -1.39 7.04 -3.50
C ILE A 152 -2.19 5.89 -2.88
N GLY A 153 -3.45 5.75 -3.26
CA GLY A 153 -4.27 4.61 -2.87
C GLY A 153 -4.25 3.56 -3.97
N VAL A 154 -3.91 2.31 -3.66
CA VAL A 154 -4.02 1.19 -4.61
C VAL A 154 -4.88 0.11 -3.97
N VAL A 155 -6.10 -0.06 -4.46
CA VAL A 155 -7.13 -0.79 -3.71
C VAL A 155 -7.98 -1.65 -4.66
N PRO A 156 -8.24 -2.94 -4.37
CA PRO A 156 -9.25 -3.69 -5.07
C PRO A 156 -10.65 -3.34 -4.52
N VAL A 157 -11.72 -3.56 -5.29
CA VAL A 157 -13.06 -3.58 -4.67
C VAL A 157 -13.11 -4.64 -3.58
N ILE A 158 -13.91 -4.39 -2.53
CA ILE A 158 -14.02 -5.23 -1.33
C ILE A 158 -14.22 -6.72 -1.68
N ASN A 159 -15.08 -7.02 -2.66
CA ASN A 159 -15.33 -8.39 -3.11
C ASN A 159 -14.06 -9.08 -3.66
N LEU A 160 -13.22 -8.36 -4.39
CA LEU A 160 -11.95 -8.88 -4.90
C LEU A 160 -10.95 -9.05 -3.77
N GLU A 161 -10.89 -8.11 -2.82
CA GLU A 161 -10.03 -8.21 -1.64
C GLU A 161 -10.31 -9.49 -0.86
N TRP A 162 -11.59 -9.77 -0.59
CA TRP A 162 -11.99 -10.98 0.11
C TRP A 162 -11.70 -12.22 -0.72
N THR A 163 -12.02 -12.22 -2.01
CA THR A 163 -11.66 -13.34 -2.91
C THR A 163 -10.17 -13.68 -2.81
N GLN A 164 -9.30 -12.67 -2.83
CA GLN A 164 -7.85 -12.87 -2.72
C GLN A 164 -7.42 -13.39 -1.35
N LYS A 165 -8.02 -12.87 -0.28
CA LYS A 165 -7.75 -13.36 1.08
C LYS A 165 -8.17 -14.82 1.24
N LEU A 166 -9.36 -15.16 0.77
CA LEU A 166 -9.94 -16.50 0.79
C LEU A 166 -9.06 -17.50 0.03
N HIS A 167 -8.59 -17.13 -1.15
CA HIS A 167 -7.70 -17.97 -1.95
C HIS A 167 -6.36 -18.22 -1.26
N ARG A 168 -5.74 -17.20 -0.66
CA ARG A 168 -4.49 -17.35 0.10
C ARG A 168 -4.66 -18.26 1.30
N ASP A 169 -5.76 -18.09 2.04
CA ASP A 169 -6.02 -18.88 3.23
C ASP A 169 -6.32 -20.35 2.89
N LYS A 170 -7.12 -20.63 1.83
CA LYS A 170 -7.39 -21.99 1.35
C LYS A 170 -6.15 -22.70 0.80
N ALA A 171 -5.27 -21.98 0.10
CA ALA A 171 -4.05 -22.56 -0.48
C ALA A 171 -3.04 -22.98 0.61
N MET A 172 -2.99 -22.24 1.72
CA MET A 172 -2.05 -22.49 2.81
C MET A 172 -2.60 -23.45 3.87
N ARG A 173 -3.92 -23.49 4.09
CA ARG A 173 -4.55 -24.22 5.21
C ARG A 173 -5.98 -24.63 4.82
N GLY A 174 -6.32 -25.91 4.97
CA GLY A 174 -7.64 -26.47 4.67
C GLY A 174 -8.75 -26.03 5.62
N TYR A 175 -9.03 -24.72 5.67
CA TYR A 175 -10.04 -24.11 6.54
C TYR A 175 -11.48 -24.47 6.12
N SER A 176 -12.37 -24.56 7.10
CA SER A 176 -13.82 -24.65 6.85
C SER A 176 -14.37 -23.29 6.40
N THR A 177 -15.56 -23.30 5.79
CA THR A 177 -16.23 -22.09 5.28
C THR A 177 -16.59 -21.12 6.42
N GLU A 178 -16.86 -21.65 7.61
CA GLU A 178 -17.21 -20.90 8.82
C GLU A 178 -16.01 -20.12 9.37
N ALA A 179 -14.85 -20.78 9.54
CA ALA A 179 -13.63 -20.16 10.03
C ALA A 179 -13.14 -19.02 9.11
N VAL A 180 -13.41 -19.18 7.83
CA VAL A 180 -13.15 -18.20 6.79
C VAL A 180 -14.08 -16.98 6.90
N THR A 181 -15.37 -17.20 7.13
CA THR A 181 -16.36 -16.12 7.28
C THR A 181 -16.08 -15.28 8.52
N GLU A 182 -15.78 -15.94 9.63
CA GLU A 182 -15.39 -15.30 10.89
C GLU A 182 -14.14 -14.44 10.73
N THR A 183 -13.15 -14.92 9.96
CA THR A 183 -11.93 -14.17 9.68
C THR A 183 -12.18 -12.85 8.93
N ILE A 184 -13.15 -12.83 8.00
CA ILE A 184 -13.53 -11.60 7.29
C ILE A 184 -14.28 -10.66 8.24
N LEU A 185 -15.30 -11.16 8.94
CA LEU A 185 -16.11 -10.35 9.85
C LEU A 185 -15.26 -9.69 10.94
N ARG A 186 -14.29 -10.42 11.51
CA ARG A 186 -13.35 -9.88 12.50
C ARG A 186 -12.52 -8.71 11.99
N ARG A 187 -12.19 -8.70 10.69
CA ARG A 187 -11.37 -7.65 10.08
C ARG A 187 -12.18 -6.41 9.70
N MET A 188 -13.50 -6.52 9.55
CA MET A 188 -14.34 -5.43 9.06
C MET A 188 -14.31 -4.17 9.94
N PRO A 189 -14.36 -4.26 11.29
CA PRO A 189 -14.24 -3.08 12.14
C PRO A 189 -12.96 -2.30 11.87
N ASP A 190 -11.80 -2.94 11.91
CA ASP A 190 -10.53 -2.27 11.64
C ASP A 190 -10.42 -1.80 10.19
N TYR A 191 -10.93 -2.57 9.23
CA TYR A 191 -10.92 -2.19 7.82
C TYR A 191 -11.66 -0.86 7.59
N VAL A 192 -12.87 -0.74 8.16
CA VAL A 192 -13.70 0.46 8.02
C VAL A 192 -13.10 1.66 8.78
N ASN A 193 -12.47 1.41 9.93
CA ASN A 193 -11.95 2.48 10.79
C ASN A 193 -10.53 2.93 10.43
N TYR A 194 -9.69 2.05 9.91
CA TYR A 194 -8.25 2.32 9.72
C TYR A 194 -7.78 2.16 8.28
N VAL A 195 -8.47 1.40 7.42
CA VAL A 195 -8.07 1.24 5.99
C VAL A 195 -8.85 2.19 5.09
N VAL A 196 -10.19 2.11 5.11
CA VAL A 196 -11.07 2.89 4.21
C VAL A 196 -10.84 4.41 4.29
N PRO A 197 -10.68 5.04 5.48
CA PRO A 197 -10.55 6.49 5.56
C PRO A 197 -9.29 7.03 4.86
N GLN A 198 -8.24 6.22 4.75
CA GLN A 198 -6.99 6.62 4.10
C GLN A 198 -7.20 7.00 2.62
N PHE A 199 -8.10 6.31 1.91
CA PHE A 199 -8.40 6.59 0.50
C PHE A 199 -9.11 7.93 0.27
N SER A 200 -9.56 8.61 1.33
CA SER A 200 -10.06 9.99 1.26
C SER A 200 -8.93 11.02 1.33
N ARG A 201 -7.75 10.62 1.83
CA ARG A 201 -6.56 11.49 2.01
C ARG A 201 -5.60 11.42 0.83
N THR A 202 -5.60 10.31 0.10
CA THR A 202 -4.74 10.07 -1.08
C THR A 202 -4.99 11.07 -2.22
N HIS A 203 -3.90 11.50 -2.87
CA HIS A 203 -3.94 12.38 -4.04
C HIS A 203 -4.47 11.66 -5.28
N VAL A 204 -4.12 10.39 -5.45
CA VAL A 204 -4.58 9.55 -6.57
C VAL A 204 -4.98 8.18 -6.05
N ASN A 205 -6.18 7.72 -6.41
CA ASN A 205 -6.64 6.36 -6.13
C ASN A 205 -6.65 5.54 -7.42
N PHE A 206 -6.04 4.36 -7.36
CA PHE A 206 -6.11 3.28 -8.35
C PHE A 206 -6.99 2.18 -7.76
N GLN A 207 -8.25 2.14 -8.19
CA GLN A 207 -9.19 1.12 -7.74
C GLN A 207 -9.32 0.01 -8.79
N ARG A 208 -8.99 -1.22 -8.42
CA ARG A 208 -9.14 -2.40 -9.28
C ARG A 208 -10.54 -2.98 -9.17
N VAL A 209 -11.25 -3.02 -10.31
CA VAL A 209 -12.65 -3.46 -10.42
C VAL A 209 -12.73 -4.64 -11.38
N PRO A 210 -12.99 -5.87 -10.89
CA PRO A 210 -13.31 -7.01 -11.75
C PRO A 210 -14.56 -6.75 -12.60
N MET A 211 -14.50 -7.17 -13.85
CA MET A 211 -15.62 -7.17 -14.80
C MET A 211 -16.25 -8.57 -14.94
N VAL A 212 -15.98 -9.45 -13.96
CA VAL A 212 -16.55 -10.80 -13.81
C VAL A 212 -17.45 -10.86 -12.58
N ASP A 213 -18.23 -11.93 -12.44
CA ASP A 213 -19.12 -12.10 -11.30
C ASP A 213 -18.32 -12.34 -9.99
N THR A 214 -18.29 -11.31 -9.15
CA THR A 214 -17.73 -11.36 -7.79
C THR A 214 -18.81 -11.22 -6.71
N SER A 215 -20.08 -11.48 -7.05
CA SER A 215 -21.21 -11.28 -6.13
C SER A 215 -21.10 -12.11 -4.84
N ASN A 216 -20.53 -13.31 -4.92
CA ASN A 216 -20.23 -14.16 -3.77
C ASN A 216 -18.74 -14.56 -3.75
N PRO A 217 -17.89 -13.86 -2.97
CA PRO A 217 -16.46 -14.14 -2.92
C PRO A 217 -16.13 -15.51 -2.30
N PHE A 218 -17.02 -16.08 -1.47
CA PHE A 218 -16.77 -17.33 -0.73
C PHE A 218 -16.70 -18.58 -1.62
N ILE A 219 -17.40 -18.54 -2.75
CA ILE A 219 -17.47 -19.62 -3.75
C ILE A 219 -16.59 -19.36 -4.97
N ALA A 220 -15.84 -18.26 -4.99
CA ALA A 220 -14.93 -17.94 -6.08
C ALA A 220 -13.91 -19.08 -6.28
N ARG A 221 -13.75 -19.50 -7.54
CA ARG A 221 -12.83 -20.57 -7.93
C ARG A 221 -11.46 -20.04 -8.34
N THR A 222 -11.41 -18.79 -8.75
CA THR A 222 -10.22 -18.09 -9.21
C THR A 222 -10.31 -16.63 -8.80
N ILE A 223 -9.14 -16.00 -8.66
CA ILE A 223 -9.04 -14.55 -8.52
C ILE A 223 -9.13 -13.97 -9.94
N ALA A 224 -9.98 -12.95 -10.13
CA ALA A 224 -10.05 -12.24 -11.40
C ALA A 224 -8.65 -11.75 -11.81
N THR A 225 -8.29 -11.99 -13.07
CA THR A 225 -7.01 -11.56 -13.66
C THR A 225 -7.02 -10.05 -13.96
N LEU A 226 -5.89 -9.50 -14.40
CA LEU A 226 -5.82 -8.09 -14.82
C LEU A 226 -6.64 -7.85 -16.09
N ASP A 227 -6.70 -8.80 -17.02
CA ASP A 227 -7.49 -8.70 -18.25
C ASP A 227 -9.00 -8.80 -17.97
N GLU A 228 -9.39 -9.47 -16.89
CA GLU A 228 -10.76 -9.52 -16.39
C GLU A 228 -11.11 -8.32 -15.49
N SER A 229 -10.26 -7.30 -15.41
CA SER A 229 -10.43 -6.14 -14.53
C SER A 229 -10.26 -4.81 -15.28
N MET A 230 -10.86 -3.76 -14.73
CA MET A 230 -10.57 -2.36 -15.06
C MET A 230 -9.92 -1.67 -13.87
N MET A 231 -9.13 -0.64 -14.13
CA MET A 231 -8.61 0.28 -13.13
C MET A 231 -9.36 1.60 -13.22
N VAL A 232 -9.98 2.00 -12.12
CA VAL A 232 -10.58 3.32 -11.94
C VAL A 232 -9.55 4.21 -11.26
N ILE A 233 -9.07 5.23 -11.99
CA ILE A 233 -8.02 6.14 -11.53
C ILE A 233 -8.64 7.50 -11.24
N ARG A 234 -8.79 7.83 -9.95
CA ARG A 234 -9.38 9.08 -9.48
C ARG A 234 -8.32 10.03 -8.95
N PHE A 235 -8.29 11.25 -9.47
CA PHE A 235 -7.46 12.34 -8.97
C PHE A 235 -8.25 13.19 -7.98
N ALA A 236 -7.71 13.41 -6.77
CA ALA A 236 -8.32 14.29 -5.78
C ALA A 236 -8.41 15.73 -6.30
N ASN A 237 -7.37 16.19 -6.98
CA ASN A 237 -7.33 17.45 -7.71
C ASN A 237 -6.94 17.19 -9.18
N PRO A 238 -7.87 17.34 -10.15
CA PRO A 238 -7.59 17.09 -11.56
C PRO A 238 -6.84 18.24 -12.26
N HIS A 239 -6.57 19.36 -11.56
CA HIS A 239 -5.85 20.48 -12.17
C HIS A 239 -4.43 20.08 -12.62
N GLY A 240 -4.11 20.37 -13.88
CA GLY A 240 -2.82 20.04 -14.49
C GLY A 240 -2.67 18.58 -14.93
N ILE A 241 -3.75 17.78 -14.85
CA ILE A 241 -3.81 16.43 -15.43
C ILE A 241 -4.30 16.53 -16.88
N ASP A 242 -3.50 16.02 -17.81
CA ASP A 242 -3.85 15.97 -19.23
C ASP A 242 -4.60 14.67 -19.55
N PHE A 243 -5.92 14.68 -19.33
CA PHE A 243 -6.76 13.52 -19.65
C PHE A 243 -6.78 13.16 -21.14
N PRO A 244 -6.83 14.11 -22.10
CA PRO A 244 -6.68 13.79 -23.52
C PRO A 244 -5.41 13.00 -23.83
N TYR A 245 -4.26 13.38 -23.24
CA TYR A 245 -3.02 12.62 -23.36
C TYR A 245 -3.17 11.20 -22.80
N LEU A 246 -3.67 11.07 -21.57
CA LEU A 246 -3.86 9.75 -20.94
C LEU A 246 -4.80 8.85 -21.74
N LEU A 247 -5.89 9.40 -22.28
CA LEU A 247 -6.83 8.67 -23.14
C LEU A 247 -6.16 8.17 -24.43
N SER A 248 -5.29 8.98 -25.03
CA SER A 248 -4.56 8.59 -26.24
C SER A 248 -3.53 7.49 -25.99
N MET A 249 -2.87 7.50 -24.82
CA MET A 249 -1.79 6.57 -24.49
C MET A 249 -2.33 5.25 -23.91
N LEU A 250 -3.42 5.31 -23.15
CA LEU A 250 -4.08 4.16 -22.54
C LEU A 250 -5.20 3.70 -23.47
N HIS A 251 -4.88 2.87 -24.46
CA HIS A 251 -5.88 2.32 -25.38
C HIS A 251 -7.09 1.71 -24.63
N ASP A 252 -8.30 1.86 -25.16
CA ASP A 252 -9.58 1.48 -24.54
C ASP A 252 -9.88 2.13 -23.16
N SER A 253 -9.18 3.20 -22.80
CA SER A 253 -9.56 4.00 -21.64
C SER A 253 -10.68 4.98 -21.97
N PHE A 254 -11.43 5.36 -20.94
CA PHE A 254 -12.51 6.34 -21.05
C PHE A 254 -12.66 7.14 -19.75
N MET A 255 -13.34 8.29 -19.83
CA MET A 255 -13.64 9.10 -18.65
C MET A 255 -14.96 8.66 -18.04
N SER A 256 -14.97 8.30 -16.75
CA SER A 256 -16.20 8.01 -16.00
C SER A 256 -16.72 9.23 -15.25
N ARG A 257 -15.84 10.16 -14.87
CA ARG A 257 -16.14 11.48 -14.27
C ARG A 257 -15.08 12.50 -14.67
N ALA A 258 -15.34 13.78 -14.44
CA ALA A 258 -14.41 14.87 -14.81
C ALA A 258 -12.99 14.76 -14.21
N ASN A 259 -12.83 14.04 -13.09
CA ASN A 259 -11.55 13.80 -12.42
C ASN A 259 -11.15 12.31 -12.39
N THR A 260 -11.79 11.47 -13.20
CA THR A 260 -11.64 10.01 -13.14
C THR A 260 -11.55 9.40 -14.53
N ILE A 261 -10.44 8.71 -14.78
CA ILE A 261 -10.22 7.90 -15.98
C ILE A 261 -10.33 6.42 -15.61
N VAL A 262 -10.88 5.61 -16.50
CA VAL A 262 -10.96 4.16 -16.38
C VAL A 262 -10.13 3.54 -17.50
N CYS A 263 -9.25 2.60 -17.18
CA CYS A 263 -8.43 1.89 -18.18
C CYS A 263 -8.41 0.38 -17.93
N PRO A 264 -8.09 -0.45 -18.94
CA PRO A 264 -7.93 -1.90 -18.76
C PRO A 264 -6.91 -2.25 -17.67
N GLY A 265 -7.16 -3.32 -16.90
CA GLY A 265 -6.30 -3.75 -15.80
C GLY A 265 -4.88 -4.07 -16.22
N GLY A 266 -4.70 -4.69 -17.40
CA GLY A 266 -3.38 -4.95 -17.98
C GLY A 266 -2.54 -3.71 -18.27
N LYS A 267 -3.15 -2.50 -18.26
CA LYS A 267 -2.45 -1.21 -18.47
C LYS A 267 -2.08 -0.49 -17.18
N MET A 268 -2.25 -1.11 -16.01
CA MET A 268 -1.97 -0.48 -14.70
C MET A 268 -0.53 0.05 -14.60
N ASP A 269 0.46 -0.76 -14.98
CA ASP A 269 1.88 -0.39 -14.95
C ASP A 269 2.16 0.84 -15.84
N LEU A 270 1.72 0.82 -17.09
CA LEU A 270 1.85 1.96 -18.01
C LEU A 270 1.13 3.21 -17.48
N ALA A 271 -0.09 3.06 -16.95
CA ALA A 271 -0.83 4.19 -16.38
C ALA A 271 -0.08 4.82 -15.20
N MET A 272 0.45 4.01 -14.29
CA MET A 272 1.28 4.47 -13.17
C MET A 272 2.53 5.21 -13.67
N GLN A 273 3.22 4.69 -14.68
CA GLN A 273 4.38 5.38 -15.26
C GLN A 273 4.02 6.74 -15.86
N LEU A 274 2.96 6.81 -16.67
CA LEU A 274 2.52 8.06 -17.30
C LEU A 274 2.06 9.11 -16.29
N ILE A 275 1.43 8.67 -15.20
CA ILE A 275 0.87 9.56 -14.17
C ILE A 275 1.94 10.00 -13.16
N PHE A 276 2.72 9.05 -12.62
CA PHE A 276 3.59 9.33 -11.48
C PHE A 276 4.95 9.87 -11.87
N THR A 277 5.50 9.52 -13.04
CA THR A 277 6.78 10.09 -13.49
C THR A 277 6.78 11.63 -13.44
N PRO A 278 5.82 12.34 -14.07
CA PRO A 278 5.80 13.80 -13.99
C PRO A 278 5.50 14.34 -12.57
N MET A 279 4.77 13.60 -11.73
CA MET A 279 4.54 14.00 -10.34
C MET A 279 5.81 13.90 -9.50
N ILE A 280 6.57 12.81 -9.64
CA ILE A 280 7.85 12.58 -8.97
C ILE A 280 8.88 13.63 -9.40
N LEU A 281 9.00 13.89 -10.70
CA LEU A 281 9.92 14.91 -11.20
C LEU A 281 9.63 16.30 -10.63
N ARG A 282 8.35 16.66 -10.45
CA ARG A 282 7.97 17.92 -9.77
C ARG A 282 8.41 17.97 -8.30
N LEU A 283 8.36 16.85 -7.58
CA LEU A 283 8.88 16.77 -6.20
C LEU A 283 10.40 16.97 -6.19
N ILE A 284 11.10 16.33 -7.12
CA ILE A 284 12.56 16.46 -7.26
C ILE A 284 12.97 17.89 -7.65
N ASP A 285 12.24 18.55 -8.54
CA ASP A 285 12.52 19.94 -8.92
C ASP A 285 12.34 20.89 -7.73
N ARG A 286 11.30 20.69 -6.90
CA ARG A 286 11.11 21.44 -5.65
C ARG A 286 12.25 21.20 -4.67
N ARG A 287 12.72 19.95 -4.54
CA ARG A 287 13.89 19.61 -3.74
C ARG A 287 15.14 20.33 -4.21
N LYS A 288 15.43 20.31 -5.52
CA LYS A 288 16.59 21.03 -6.08
C LYS A 288 16.55 22.52 -5.76
N GLN A 289 15.37 23.15 -5.85
CA GLN A 289 15.19 24.55 -5.47
C GLN A 289 15.42 24.80 -3.98
N ALA A 290 14.92 23.91 -3.11
CA ALA A 290 15.05 24.04 -1.67
C ALA A 290 16.46 23.75 -1.14
N VAL A 291 17.25 22.93 -1.83
CA VAL A 291 18.65 22.63 -1.48
C VAL A 291 19.62 23.69 -2.04
N ALA A 292 19.28 24.31 -3.17
CA ALA A 292 20.10 25.37 -3.78
C ALA A 292 19.93 26.75 -3.12
N GLY A 293 18.83 26.98 -2.40
CA GLY A 293 18.55 28.20 -1.63
C GLY A 293 18.95 28.09 -0.18
#